data_AF-A0A378VMY6-F1
#
_entry.id   AF-A0A378VMY6-F1
#
_cell.length_a   1.000
_cell.length_b   1.000
_cell.length_c   1.000
_cell.angle_alpha   90.00
_cell.angle_beta   90.00
_cell.angle_gamma   90.00
#
_symmetry.space_group_name_H-M   'P 1'
#
loop_
_entity.id
_entity.type
_entity.pdbx_description
1 polymer ?
#
loop_
_entity_poly.entity_id
_entity_poly.type
_entity_poly.pdbx_seq_one_letter_code
_entity_poly.pdbx_strand_id
1 'polypeptide(L)' 'METLDERIKNLGKSLEDRIDANLIDATLEYITFSERLLAFETLCDYIEDFNIQLTEKESQEISFINKEFGIESTSD' A
#
# COMPACT_ATOMS: atom_id res chain seq x y z
N MET A 1 14.11 -12.47 -3.46
CA MET A 1 13.82 -11.32 -2.59
C MET A 1 12.89 -10.45 -3.41
N GLU A 2 11.64 -10.29 -2.98
CA GLU A 2 10.68 -9.46 -3.71
C GLU A 2 11.15 -8.00 -3.70
N THR A 3 10.93 -7.31 -4.81
CA THR A 3 11.19 -5.87 -4.92
C THR A 3 10.15 -5.07 -4.15
N LEU A 4 10.45 -3.81 -3.81
CA LEU A 4 9.47 -2.93 -3.16
C LEU A 4 8.20 -2.75 -4.01
N ASP A 5 8.37 -2.68 -5.34
CA ASP A 5 7.25 -2.57 -6.29
C ASP A 5 6.35 -3.82 -6.25
N GLU A 6 6.93 -5.02 -6.15
CA GLU A 6 6.17 -6.27 -6.00
C GLU A 6 5.42 -6.32 -4.66
N ARG A 7 6.05 -5.85 -3.58
CA ARG A 7 5.42 -5.79 -2.25
C ARG A 7 4.22 -4.86 -2.22
N ILE A 8 4.33 -3.67 -2.83
CA ILE A 8 3.20 -2.72 -2.95
C ILE A 8 2.08 -3.33 -3.79
N LYS A 9 2.39 -3.99 -4.90
CA LYS A 9 1.39 -4.71 -5.72
C LYS A 9 0.71 -5.83 -4.96
N ASN A 10 1.47 -6.61 -4.19
CA ASN A 10 0.94 -7.69 -3.35
C ASN A 10 0.03 -7.16 -2.23
N LEU A 11 0.38 -6.01 -1.63
CA LEU A 11 -0.47 -5.31 -0.67
C LEU A 11 -1.78 -4.86 -1.33
N GLY A 12 -1.72 -4.15 -2.46
CA GLY A 12 -2.91 -3.73 -3.21
C GLY A 12 -3.82 -4.92 -3.54
N LYS A 13 -3.25 -6.00 -4.06
CA LYS A 13 -3.99 -7.24 -4.37
C LYS A 13 -4.69 -7.85 -3.16
N SER A 14 -4.05 -7.80 -1.98
CA SER A 14 -4.67 -8.32 -0.75
C SER A 14 -5.93 -7.55 -0.35
N LEU A 15 -6.10 -6.32 -0.85
CA LEU A 15 -7.21 -5.43 -0.52
C LEU A 15 -8.36 -5.49 -1.54
N GLU A 16 -8.25 -6.21 -2.66
CA GLU A 16 -9.24 -6.24 -3.77
C GLU A 16 -10.67 -6.65 -3.35
N ASP A 17 -10.83 -7.46 -2.30
CA ASP A 17 -12.15 -7.84 -1.78
C ASP A 17 -12.80 -6.73 -0.92
N ARG A 18 -12.05 -5.68 -0.59
CA ARG A 18 -12.42 -4.63 0.37
C ARG A 18 -12.34 -3.22 -0.22
N ILE A 19 -11.54 -3.03 -1.25
CA ILE A 19 -11.38 -1.80 -2.02
C ILE A 19 -11.68 -2.13 -3.48
N ASP A 20 -12.38 -1.24 -4.19
CA ASP A 20 -12.70 -1.43 -5.61
C ASP A 20 -11.42 -1.72 -6.42
N ALA A 21 -11.42 -2.82 -7.15
CA ALA A 21 -10.27 -3.26 -7.94
C ALA A 21 -9.82 -2.19 -8.95
N ASN A 22 -10.72 -1.37 -9.50
CA ASN A 22 -10.35 -0.30 -10.42
C ASN A 22 -9.54 0.81 -9.71
N LEU A 23 -9.84 1.08 -8.43
CA LEU A 23 -9.07 2.03 -7.62
C LEU A 23 -7.68 1.47 -7.34
N ILE A 24 -7.59 0.18 -7.00
CA ILE A 24 -6.31 -0.49 -6.79
C ILE A 24 -5.48 -0.47 -8.08
N ASP A 25 -6.05 -0.87 -9.21
CA ASP A 25 -5.36 -0.92 -10.50
C ASP A 25 -4.84 0.47 -10.91
N ALA A 26 -5.67 1.51 -10.78
CA ALA A 26 -5.27 2.89 -11.06
C ALA A 26 -4.12 3.34 -10.14
N THR A 27 -4.19 3.04 -8.85
CA THR A 27 -3.13 3.37 -7.89
C THR A 27 -1.83 2.63 -8.16
N LEU A 28 -1.89 1.35 -8.53
CA LEU A 28 -0.70 0.56 -8.85
C LEU A 28 -0.05 1.01 -10.17
N GLU A 29 -0.78 1.68 -11.05
CA GLU A 29 -0.24 2.26 -12.29
C GLU A 29 0.84 3.32 -12.02
N TYR A 30 0.76 4.05 -10.90
CA TYR A 30 1.79 5.01 -10.47
C TYR A 30 3.20 4.41 -10.36
N ILE A 31 3.32 3.12 -10.05
CA ILE A 31 4.60 2.42 -10.03
C ILE A 31 5.27 2.45 -11.40
N THR A 32 4.50 2.36 -12.49
CA THR A 32 5.02 2.40 -13.87
C THR A 32 5.56 3.78 -14.24
N PHE A 33 5.10 4.83 -13.55
CA PHE A 33 5.59 6.21 -13.66
C PHE A 33 6.72 6.53 -12.67
N SER A 34 7.31 5.51 -12.02
CA SER A 34 8.32 5.66 -10.95
C SER A 34 7.79 6.37 -9.69
N GLU A 35 6.48 6.49 -9.54
CA GLU A 35 5.80 7.13 -8.41
C GLU A 35 5.36 6.07 -7.38
N ARG A 36 6.27 5.16 -7.01
CA ARG A 36 5.96 4.05 -6.09
C ARG A 36 5.56 4.49 -4.69
N LEU A 37 6.10 5.63 -4.21
CA LEU A 37 5.73 6.19 -2.90
C LEU A 37 4.28 6.67 -2.94
N LEU A 38 3.91 7.42 -3.98
CA LEU A 38 2.54 7.87 -4.19
C LEU A 38 1.56 6.69 -4.31
N ALA A 39 1.94 5.63 -5.03
CA ALA A 39 1.17 4.39 -5.11
C ALA A 39 0.88 3.82 -3.70
N PHE A 40 1.90 3.79 -2.85
CA PHE A 40 1.78 3.28 -1.49
C PHE A 40 0.97 4.20 -0.58
N GLU A 41 1.22 5.51 -0.58
CA GLU A 41 0.47 6.50 0.19
C GLU A 41 -1.01 6.48 -0.17
N THR A 42 -1.33 6.41 -1.46
CA THR A 42 -2.74 6.33 -1.94
C THR A 42 -3.42 5.05 -1.46
N LEU A 43 -2.71 3.91 -1.37
CA LEU A 43 -3.28 2.69 -0.79
C LEU A 43 -3.56 2.85 0.71
N CYS A 44 -2.66 3.50 1.46
CA CYS A 44 -2.86 3.81 2.87
C CYS A 44 -4.06 4.76 3.07
N ASP A 45 -4.18 5.79 2.24
CA ASP A 45 -5.33 6.70 2.26
C ASP A 45 -6.63 5.93 2.05
N TYR A 46 -6.68 5.00 1.09
CA TYR A 46 -7.88 4.16 0.88
C TYR A 46 -8.19 3.26 2.08
N ILE A 47 -7.17 2.73 2.76
CA ILE A 47 -7.36 1.94 3.98
C ILE A 47 -8.04 2.78 5.06
N GLU A 48 -7.58 4.02 5.26
CA GLU A 48 -8.12 4.95 6.25
C GLU A 48 -9.53 5.44 5.86
N ASP A 49 -9.70 5.92 4.63
CA ASP A 49 -10.95 6.48 4.11
C ASP A 49 -12.09 5.46 4.07
N PHE A 50 -11.78 4.20 3.73
CA PHE A 50 -12.78 3.12 3.71
C PHE A 50 -12.85 2.36 5.04
N ASN A 51 -12.09 2.78 6.07
CA ASN A 51 -12.03 2.14 7.38
C ASN A 51 -11.77 0.63 7.29
N ILE A 52 -10.81 0.25 6.43
CA ILE A 52 -10.45 -1.14 6.17
C ILE A 52 -9.77 -1.72 7.41
N GLN A 53 -10.33 -2.81 7.91
CA GLN A 53 -9.68 -3.59 8.97
C GLN A 53 -8.53 -4.38 8.37
N LEU A 54 -7.31 -4.05 8.77
CA LEU A 54 -6.09 -4.72 8.33
C LEU A 54 -5.91 -6.06 9.03
N THR A 55 -5.45 -7.05 8.27
CA THR A 55 -4.92 -8.29 8.85
C THR A 55 -3.53 -8.03 9.43
N GLU A 56 -3.08 -8.88 10.36
CA GLU A 56 -1.72 -8.78 10.92
C GLU A 56 -0.65 -8.78 9.82
N LYS A 57 -0.85 -9.58 8.77
CA LYS A 57 0.07 -9.65 7.62
C LYS A 57 0.10 -8.34 6.84
N GLU A 58 -1.04 -7.71 6.59
CA GLU A 58 -1.10 -6.41 5.91
C GLU A 58 -0.43 -5.32 6.73
N SER A 59 -0.69 -5.27 8.04
CA SER A 59 -0.05 -4.31 8.94
C SER A 59 1.47 -4.47 8.99
N GLN A 60 1.96 -5.72 9.01
CA GLN A 60 3.40 -6.01 8.91
C GLN A 60 3.98 -5.56 7.57
N GLU A 61 3.24 -5.75 6.48
CA GLU A 61 3.66 -5.36 5.14
C GLU A 61 3.78 -3.83 5.02
N ILE A 62 2.77 -3.10 5.49
CA ILE A 62 2.77 -1.63 5.57
C ILE A 62 3.93 -1.13 6.42
N SER A 63 4.16 -1.73 7.60
CA SER A 63 5.28 -1.35 8.48
C SER A 63 6.63 -1.58 7.81
N PHE A 64 6.80 -2.67 7.06
CA PHE A 64 8.02 -2.92 6.31
C PHE A 64 8.21 -1.86 5.21
N ILE A 65 7.18 -1.60 4.39
CA ILE A 65 7.26 -0.64 3.28
C ILE A 65 7.56 0.77 3.81
N ASN A 66 6.94 1.19 4.91
CA ASN A 66 7.24 2.46 5.59
C ASN A 66 8.73 2.57 5.96
N LYS A 67 9.32 1.52 6.53
CA LYS A 67 10.75 1.50 6.87
C LYS A 67 11.64 1.62 5.64
N GLU A 68 11.30 0.96 4.54
CA GLU A 68 12.05 1.05 3.28
C GLU A 68 12.01 2.47 2.69
N PHE A 69 10.90 3.20 2.87
CA PHE A 69 10.81 4.61 2.48
C PHE A 69 11.46 5.57 3.48
N GLY A 70 11.88 5.10 4.66
CA GLY A 70 12.38 5.96 5.74
C GLY A 70 11.30 6.83 6.37
N ILE A 71 10.03 6.41 6.25
CA ILE A 71 8.88 7.06 6.88
C ILE A 71 8.81 6.51 8.30
N GLU A 72 9.41 7.22 9.27
CA GLU A 72 9.08 7.00 10.67
C GLU A 72 7.63 7.44 10.87
N SER A 73 6.76 6.48 11.21
CA SER A 73 5.42 6.78 11.67
C SER A 73 5.53 7.78 12.82
N THR A 74 5.17 9.04 12.56
CA THR A 74 4.98 10.04 13.61
C THR A 74 3.68 9.69 14.31
N SER A 75 3.76 8.71 15.21
CA SER A 75 2.73 8.52 16.22
C SER A 75 3.02 9.53 17.34
N ASP A 76 2.30 10.65 17.32
CA ASP A 76 2.12 11.53 18.49
C ASP A 76 1.39 10.78 19.62
#